data_AF-A0A8B6F811-F1
#
_entry.id   AF-A0A8B6F811-F1
#
_cell.length_a   1.000
_cell.length_b   1.000
_cell.length_c   1.000
_cell.angle_alpha   90.00
_cell.angle_beta   90.00
_cell.angle_gamma   90.00
#
_symmetry.space_group_name_H-M   'P 1'
#
loop_
_entity.id
_entity.type
_entity.pdbx_description
1 polymer ?
#
loop_
_entity_poly.entity_id
_entity_poly.type
_entity_poly.pdbx_seq_one_letter_code
_entity_poly.pdbx_strand_id
1 'polypeptide(L)'
;MTGIEHPTPLSQISQFEKQNNTISVNIFGYEEGEIYPLYITKKTFCHHVNMLNLKENNKSHYILINNFSRFLSRTKKYREEHLFCYLCLQGFTDKCKLERHKADCGKFDFQKITLPKEGEDLEFKEYAKTARIAFVIYADFECLTRKVDTCHPNPNMSSTTTY
;
A
#
# COMPACT_ATOMS: atom_id res chain seq x y z
N MET A 1 -14.18 33.48 4.66
CA MET A 1 -13.45 32.52 5.51
C MET A 1 -13.31 33.15 6.88
N THR A 2 -13.67 32.44 7.95
CA THR A 2 -13.66 32.96 9.32
C THR A 2 -12.82 32.05 10.21
N GLY A 3 -11.87 32.61 10.96
CA GLY A 3 -11.03 31.87 11.90
C GLY A 3 -10.05 30.91 11.25
N ILE A 4 -9.51 31.25 10.08
CA ILE A 4 -8.40 30.55 9.43
C ILE A 4 -7.22 31.50 9.38
N GLU A 5 -6.09 31.09 9.95
CA GLU A 5 -4.86 31.87 9.98
C GLU A 5 -4.13 31.78 8.64
N HIS A 6 -3.37 32.81 8.28
CA HIS A 6 -2.53 32.80 7.09
C HIS A 6 -1.04 32.87 7.50
N PRO A 7 -0.17 31.99 6.97
CA PRO A 7 -0.48 30.85 6.10
C PRO A 7 -1.26 29.74 6.82
N THR A 8 -2.19 29.08 6.12
CA THR A 8 -3.11 28.09 6.73
C THR A 8 -2.37 26.90 7.35
N PRO A 9 -2.38 26.73 8.68
CA PRO A 9 -1.74 25.59 9.30
C PRO A 9 -2.46 24.28 8.94
N LEU A 10 -1.72 23.17 8.94
CA LEU A 10 -2.26 21.84 8.58
C LEU A 10 -3.50 21.46 9.41
N SER A 11 -3.53 21.84 10.69
CA SER A 11 -4.64 21.60 11.61
C SER A 11 -5.95 22.26 11.17
N GLN A 12 -5.89 23.38 10.46
CA GLN A 12 -7.05 24.16 10.01
C GLN A 12 -7.53 23.77 8.60
N ILE A 13 -6.87 22.83 7.92
CA ILE A 13 -7.26 22.43 6.55
C ILE A 13 -8.65 21.78 6.53
N SER A 14 -8.98 20.99 7.55
CA SER A 14 -10.33 20.43 7.69
C SER A 14 -11.41 21.50 7.84
N GLN A 15 -11.09 22.62 8.50
CA GLN A 15 -11.98 23.76 8.64
C GLN A 15 -12.08 24.55 7.33
N PHE A 16 -10.97 24.70 6.60
CA PHE A 16 -10.94 25.30 5.27
C PHE A 16 -11.89 24.56 4.30
N GLU A 17 -11.82 23.23 4.23
CA GLU A 17 -12.73 22.46 3.36
C GLU A 17 -14.19 22.60 3.80
N LYS A 18 -14.48 22.57 5.10
CA LYS A 18 -15.85 22.75 5.63
C LYS A 18 -16.45 24.12 5.28
N GLN A 19 -15.61 25.16 5.20
CA GLN A 19 -16.05 26.51 4.81
C GLN A 19 -16.13 26.68 3.28
N ASN A 20 -15.60 25.74 2.49
CA ASN A 20 -15.56 25.80 1.03
C ASN A 20 -16.06 24.50 0.40
N ASN A 21 -17.38 24.36 0.26
CA ASN A 21 -18.03 23.15 -0.27
C ASN A 21 -17.81 22.88 -1.78
N THR A 22 -16.89 23.60 -2.42
CA THR A 22 -16.50 23.45 -3.83
C THR A 22 -15.07 22.98 -4.01
N ILE A 23 -14.24 23.08 -2.96
CA ILE A 23 -12.81 22.79 -3.00
C ILE A 23 -12.51 21.65 -2.03
N SER A 24 -11.75 20.67 -2.50
CA SER A 24 -11.18 19.61 -1.67
C SER A 24 -9.66 19.58 -1.85
N VAL A 25 -8.94 19.25 -0.80
CA VAL A 25 -7.48 19.34 -0.74
C VAL A 25 -6.91 18.05 -0.18
N ASN A 26 -5.90 17.51 -0.85
CA ASN A 26 -4.98 16.55 -0.25
C ASN A 26 -3.65 17.24 0.00
N ILE A 27 -3.03 16.92 1.12
CA ILE A 27 -1.72 17.43 1.52
C ILE A 27 -0.80 16.26 1.78
N PHE A 28 0.37 16.31 1.16
CA PHE A 28 1.43 15.32 1.29
C PHE A 28 2.65 15.97 1.95
N GLY A 29 3.38 15.22 2.75
CA GLY A 29 4.69 15.58 3.29
C GLY A 29 5.81 14.96 2.46
N TYR A 30 7.01 15.50 2.63
CA TYR A 30 8.23 14.93 2.07
C TYR A 30 9.34 14.99 3.11
N GLU A 31 9.85 13.82 3.50
CA GLU A 31 10.98 13.68 4.42
C GLU A 31 11.93 12.60 3.90
N GLU A 32 13.24 12.87 3.96
CA GLU A 32 14.29 11.89 3.64
C GLU A 32 14.14 11.16 2.29
N GLY A 33 13.63 11.85 1.26
CA GLY A 33 13.44 11.23 -0.06
C GLY A 33 12.07 10.58 -0.28
N GLU A 34 11.23 10.54 0.75
CA GLU A 34 10.00 9.77 0.78
C GLU A 34 8.78 10.70 0.93
N ILE A 35 7.74 10.43 0.13
CA ILE A 35 6.47 11.17 0.16
C ILE A 35 5.49 10.40 1.03
N TYR A 36 4.70 11.09 1.84
CA TYR A 36 3.68 10.49 2.69
C TYR A 36 2.44 11.39 2.81
N PRO A 37 1.24 10.83 2.99
CA PRO A 37 0.03 11.63 3.20
C PRO A 37 0.05 12.34 4.57
N LEU A 38 -0.26 13.63 4.60
CA LEU A 38 -0.47 14.42 5.82
C LEU A 38 -1.95 14.67 6.10
N TYR A 39 -2.73 14.92 5.04
CA TYR A 39 -4.17 15.12 5.10
C TYR A 39 -4.78 14.64 3.79
N ILE A 40 -5.69 13.68 3.84
CA ILE A 40 -6.45 13.23 2.67
C ILE A 40 -7.91 13.57 2.89
N THR A 41 -8.50 14.26 1.91
CA THR A 41 -9.90 14.65 1.98
C THR A 41 -10.81 13.42 2.01
N LYS A 42 -11.86 13.47 2.83
CA LYS A 42 -12.89 12.40 2.85
C LYS A 42 -13.89 12.54 1.70
N LYS A 43 -14.02 13.74 1.14
CA LYS A 43 -15.00 14.05 0.11
C LYS A 43 -14.36 14.88 -0.98
N THR A 44 -14.26 14.30 -2.18
CA THR A 44 -13.75 15.01 -3.36
C THR A 44 -14.85 15.92 -3.91
N PHE A 45 -14.51 17.19 -4.10
CA PHE A 45 -15.36 18.20 -4.75
C PHE A 45 -14.88 18.51 -6.17
N CYS A 46 -15.59 19.38 -6.89
CA CYS A 46 -15.28 19.71 -8.28
C CYS A 46 -13.89 20.32 -8.47
N HIS A 47 -13.41 21.12 -7.51
CA HIS A 47 -12.04 21.62 -7.50
C HIS A 47 -11.23 20.81 -6.51
N HIS A 48 -10.51 19.81 -7.01
CA HIS A 48 -9.64 18.98 -6.19
C HIS A 48 -8.17 19.38 -6.37
N VAL A 49 -7.50 19.72 -5.27
CA VAL A 49 -6.13 20.22 -5.26
C VAL A 49 -5.24 19.26 -4.48
N ASN A 50 -4.12 18.86 -5.08
CA ASN A 50 -3.08 18.12 -4.37
C ASN A 50 -1.93 19.08 -4.07
N MET A 51 -1.50 19.13 -2.81
CA MET A 51 -0.40 19.99 -2.38
C MET A 51 0.66 19.21 -1.63
N LEU A 52 1.91 19.64 -1.76
CA LEU A 52 3.04 19.18 -0.96
C LEU A 52 3.33 20.22 0.11
N ASN A 53 3.46 19.81 1.36
CA ASN A 53 3.92 20.65 2.46
C ASN A 53 5.38 20.30 2.78
N LEU A 54 6.28 21.21 2.43
CA LEU A 54 7.69 21.12 2.80
C LEU A 54 7.92 21.85 4.11
N LYS A 55 8.45 21.13 5.10
CA LYS A 55 8.89 21.72 6.38
C LYS A 55 10.40 21.87 6.37
N GLU A 56 10.86 23.09 6.59
CA GLU A 56 12.29 23.39 6.78
C GLU A 56 12.45 24.23 8.04
N ASN A 57 13.08 23.64 9.06
CA ASN A 57 13.21 24.22 10.39
C ASN A 57 11.84 24.64 10.98
N ASN A 58 11.60 25.95 11.11
CA ASN A 58 10.37 26.54 11.64
C ASN A 58 9.42 27.08 10.55
N LYS A 59 9.70 26.84 9.27
CA LYS A 59 8.88 27.32 8.16
C LYS A 59 8.26 26.14 7.41
N SER A 60 7.02 26.32 6.98
CA SER A 60 6.31 25.37 6.13
C SER A 60 5.87 26.06 4.84
N HIS A 61 6.08 25.41 3.71
CA HIS A 61 5.70 25.92 2.39
C HIS A 61 4.80 24.92 1.68
N TYR A 62 3.63 25.39 1.24
CA TYR A 62 2.75 24.60 0.36
C TYR A 62 3.16 24.79 -1.10
N ILE A 63 3.26 23.68 -1.83
CA ILE A 63 3.59 23.62 -3.23
C ILE A 63 2.48 22.87 -3.96
N LEU A 64 2.01 23.40 -5.07
CA LEU A 64 0.99 22.75 -5.88
C LEU A 64 1.57 21.53 -6.61
N ILE A 65 0.90 20.38 -6.50
CA ILE A 65 1.20 19.19 -7.28
C ILE A 65 0.30 19.18 -8.51
N ASN A 66 0.82 19.69 -9.63
CA ASN A 66 0.07 19.80 -10.88
C ASN A 66 -0.29 18.44 -11.51
N ASN A 67 0.57 17.44 -11.35
CA ASN A 67 0.31 16.09 -11.85
C ASN A 67 0.83 15.07 -10.83
N PHE A 68 -0.09 14.45 -10.09
CA PHE A 68 0.22 13.53 -9.01
C PHE A 68 0.92 12.25 -9.51
N SER A 69 0.45 11.69 -10.62
CA SER A 69 1.03 10.49 -11.21
C SER A 69 2.47 10.68 -11.65
N ARG A 70 2.77 11.82 -12.27
CA ARG A 70 4.14 12.20 -12.65
C ARG A 70 5.02 12.50 -11.43
N PHE A 71 4.45 13.10 -10.39
CA PHE A 71 5.16 13.41 -9.15
C PHE A 71 5.62 12.13 -8.42
N LEU A 72 4.79 11.08 -8.38
CA LEU A 72 5.13 9.81 -7.75
C LEU A 72 5.88 8.82 -8.65
N SER A 73 5.92 9.04 -9.96
CA SER A 73 6.57 8.12 -10.87
C SER A 73 8.08 8.08 -10.64
N ARG A 74 8.57 6.94 -10.12
CA ARG A 74 10.01 6.71 -9.86
C ARG A 74 10.76 6.22 -11.11
N THR A 75 10.07 5.80 -12.17
CA THR A 75 10.71 5.24 -13.37
C THR A 75 10.22 5.88 -14.66
N LYS A 76 11.18 6.31 -15.51
CA LYS A 76 10.92 6.84 -16.86
C LYS A 76 10.68 5.75 -17.91
N LYS A 77 10.73 4.48 -17.52
CA LYS A 77 10.82 3.34 -18.46
C LYS A 77 9.47 2.80 -18.93
N TYR A 78 8.38 3.03 -18.18
CA TYR A 78 7.07 2.57 -18.60
C TYR A 78 6.35 3.65 -19.42
N ARG A 79 5.87 3.25 -20.60
CA ARG A 79 5.06 4.10 -21.51
C ARG A 79 3.63 4.32 -21.01
N GLU A 80 3.25 3.67 -19.90
CA GLU A 80 1.89 3.66 -19.37
C GLU A 80 1.77 4.63 -18.19
N GLU A 81 0.67 5.41 -18.18
CA GLU A 81 0.34 6.31 -17.08
C GLU A 81 -0.09 5.49 -15.86
N HIS A 82 0.68 5.56 -14.78
CA HIS A 82 0.30 4.96 -13.51
C HIS A 82 -0.71 5.84 -12.78
N LEU A 83 -1.75 5.22 -12.23
CA LEU A 83 -2.71 5.83 -11.32
C LEU A 83 -2.32 5.47 -9.89
N PHE A 84 -2.37 6.42 -8.97
CA PHE A 84 -1.93 6.19 -7.59
C PHE A 84 -3.08 6.32 -6.60
N CYS A 85 -3.04 5.50 -5.55
CA CYS A 85 -3.90 5.68 -4.40
C CYS A 85 -3.35 6.81 -3.51
N TYR A 86 -4.17 7.80 -3.13
CA TYR A 86 -3.73 8.92 -2.29
C TYR A 86 -3.41 8.53 -0.84
N LEU A 87 -3.88 7.37 -0.37
CA LEU A 87 -3.68 6.88 1.00
C LEU A 87 -2.37 6.10 1.14
N CYS A 88 -2.20 5.03 0.35
CA CYS A 88 -1.03 4.15 0.45
C CYS A 88 0.07 4.46 -0.56
N LEU A 89 -0.18 5.39 -1.49
CA LEU A 89 0.74 5.79 -2.57
C LEU A 89 1.17 4.64 -3.51
N GLN A 90 0.43 3.53 -3.50
CA GLN A 90 0.67 2.42 -4.43
C GLN A 90 0.19 2.80 -5.84
N GLY A 91 1.02 2.47 -6.83
CA GLY A 91 0.73 2.67 -8.26
C GLY A 91 -0.01 1.50 -8.88
N PHE A 92 -0.92 1.82 -9.81
CA PHE A 92 -1.77 0.89 -10.54
C PHE A 92 -1.76 1.27 -12.02
N THR A 93 -1.77 0.29 -12.91
CA THR A 93 -1.89 0.53 -14.36
C THR A 93 -3.34 0.58 -14.84
N ASP A 94 -4.28 0.13 -14.01
CA ASP A 94 -5.68 -0.03 -14.37
C ASP A 94 -6.59 0.67 -13.34
N LYS A 95 -7.56 1.43 -13.85
CA LYS A 95 -8.49 2.20 -13.01
C LYS A 95 -9.42 1.32 -12.18
N CYS A 96 -9.92 0.21 -12.75
CA CYS A 96 -10.78 -0.72 -12.01
C CYS A 96 -10.03 -1.37 -10.84
N LYS A 97 -8.74 -1.69 -11.02
CA LYS A 97 -7.88 -2.18 -9.93
C LYS A 97 -7.72 -1.13 -8.83
N LEU A 98 -7.49 0.13 -9.19
CA LEU A 98 -7.39 1.24 -8.24
C LEU A 98 -8.70 1.42 -7.45
N GLU A 99 -9.86 1.42 -8.13
CA GLU A 99 -11.15 1.60 -7.45
C GLU A 99 -11.48 0.44 -6.51
N ARG A 100 -11.20 -0.81 -6.92
CA ARG A 100 -11.31 -1.96 -6.02
C ARG A 100 -10.40 -1.83 -4.80
N HIS A 101 -9.17 -1.39 -5.00
CA HIS A 101 -8.22 -1.16 -3.92
C HIS A 101 -8.69 -0.08 -2.94
N LYS A 102 -9.25 1.05 -3.44
CA LYS A 102 -9.75 2.14 -2.58
C LYS A 102 -10.83 1.68 -1.61
N ALA A 103 -11.69 0.76 -2.02
CA ALA A 103 -12.76 0.22 -1.17
C ALA A 103 -12.23 -0.44 0.11
N ASP A 104 -11.04 -1.06 0.04
CA ASP A 104 -10.41 -1.70 1.19
C ASP A 104 -9.38 -0.79 1.87
N CYS A 105 -8.59 -0.06 1.09
CA CYS A 105 -7.55 0.82 1.62
C CYS A 105 -8.11 1.95 2.50
N GLY A 106 -9.28 2.50 2.16
CA GLY A 106 -9.93 3.55 2.95
C GLY A 106 -10.53 3.09 4.27
N LYS A 107 -10.57 1.78 4.56
CA LYS A 107 -11.05 1.24 5.85
C LYS A 107 -9.99 1.34 6.96
N PHE A 108 -8.73 1.52 6.58
CA PHE A 108 -7.59 1.51 7.50
C PHE A 108 -6.89 2.88 7.48
N ASP A 109 -6.18 3.20 8.55
CA ASP A 109 -5.31 4.37 8.61
C ASP A 109 -4.11 4.24 7.66
N PHE A 110 -3.35 5.33 7.50
CA PHE A 110 -2.20 5.39 6.60
C PHE A 110 -1.19 4.28 6.87
N GLN A 111 -0.95 3.43 5.88
CA GLN A 111 0.01 2.33 5.96
C GLN A 111 1.08 2.51 4.89
N LYS A 112 2.34 2.60 5.33
CA LYS A 112 3.52 2.54 4.47
C LYS A 112 4.02 1.10 4.44
N ILE A 113 4.14 0.52 3.25
CA ILE A 113 4.78 -0.79 3.08
C ILE A 113 6.29 -0.57 3.12
N THR A 114 6.95 -1.08 4.16
CA THR A 114 8.41 -1.14 4.26
C THR A 114 8.87 -2.56 3.98
N LEU A 115 9.62 -2.75 2.90
CA LEU A 115 10.26 -4.03 2.61
C LEU A 115 11.50 -4.21 3.49
N PRO A 116 11.84 -5.44 3.88
CA PRO A 116 13.11 -5.73 4.55
C PRO A 116 14.27 -5.35 3.63
N LYS A 117 15.42 -5.02 4.22
CA LYS A 117 16.64 -4.81 3.44
C LYS A 117 17.13 -6.13 2.87
N GLU A 118 17.93 -6.05 1.81
CA GLU A 118 18.54 -7.22 1.22
C GLU A 118 19.42 -7.94 2.27
N GLY A 119 19.16 -9.23 2.50
CA GLY A 119 19.83 -10.04 3.53
C GLY A 119 19.20 -10.00 4.93
N GLU A 120 18.10 -9.29 5.14
CA GLU A 120 17.31 -9.37 6.37
C GLU A 120 16.25 -10.48 6.28
N ASP A 121 16.24 -11.38 7.26
CA ASP A 121 15.20 -12.41 7.39
C ASP A 121 13.99 -11.86 8.17
N LEU A 122 12.79 -12.13 7.66
CA LEU A 122 11.54 -11.82 8.35
C LEU A 122 11.09 -13.02 9.18
N GLU A 123 10.97 -12.84 10.49
CA GLU A 123 10.42 -13.83 11.40
C GLU A 123 9.03 -13.41 11.88
N PHE A 124 8.05 -14.30 11.72
CA PHE A 124 6.71 -14.08 12.27
C PHE A 124 6.67 -14.53 13.74
N LYS A 125 6.47 -13.58 14.66
CA LYS A 125 6.51 -13.85 16.12
C LYS A 125 5.13 -14.03 16.74
N GLU A 126 4.11 -13.40 16.15
CA GLU A 126 2.80 -13.24 16.77
C GLU A 126 1.79 -14.30 16.28
N TYR A 127 2.15 -15.58 16.38
CA TYR A 127 1.27 -16.71 15.99
C TYR A 127 -0.10 -16.66 16.65
N ALA A 128 -0.18 -16.22 17.91
CA ALA A 128 -1.42 -16.09 18.65
C ALA A 128 -2.40 -15.05 18.06
N LYS A 129 -1.91 -14.10 17.25
CA LYS A 129 -2.72 -13.04 16.60
C LYS A 129 -3.15 -13.40 15.18
N THR A 130 -2.81 -14.60 14.70
CA THR A 130 -3.31 -15.06 13.40
C THR A 130 -4.82 -15.26 13.45
N ALA A 131 -5.51 -14.93 12.35
CA ALA A 131 -6.93 -15.20 12.23
C ALA A 131 -7.17 -16.71 12.40
N ARG A 132 -8.09 -17.09 13.30
CA ARG A 132 -8.45 -18.50 13.47
C ARG A 132 -9.05 -19.02 12.17
N ILE A 133 -8.35 -19.98 11.56
CA ILE A 133 -8.83 -20.67 10.37
C ILE A 133 -10.02 -21.55 10.81
N ALA A 134 -11.14 -21.49 10.07
CA ALA A 134 -12.39 -22.14 10.47
C ALA A 134 -12.28 -23.67 10.59
N PHE A 135 -11.42 -24.29 9.78
CA PHE A 135 -11.08 -25.71 9.86
C PHE A 135 -9.71 -25.93 9.25
N VAL A 136 -8.94 -26.87 9.81
CA VAL A 136 -7.67 -27.34 9.25
C VAL A 136 -7.79 -28.83 9.03
N ILE A 137 -7.53 -29.29 7.80
CA ILE A 137 -7.56 -30.71 7.45
C ILE A 137 -6.11 -31.17 7.33
N TYR A 138 -5.70 -32.05 8.24
CA TYR A 138 -4.46 -32.81 8.11
C TYR A 138 -4.83 -34.18 7.55
N ALA A 139 -4.38 -34.47 6.34
CA ALA A 139 -4.52 -35.79 5.73
C ALA A 139 -3.13 -36.43 5.70
N ASP A 140 -2.98 -37.57 6.39
CA ASP A 140 -1.86 -38.45 6.20
C ASP A 140 -2.18 -39.39 5.03
N PHE A 141 -1.32 -39.42 4.02
CA PHE A 141 -1.45 -40.38 2.93
C PHE A 141 -0.67 -41.62 3.32
N GLU A 142 -1.32 -42.52 4.05
CA GLU A 142 -0.81 -43.88 4.18
C GLU A 142 -0.82 -44.53 2.79
N CYS A 143 0.35 -44.53 2.15
CA CYS A 143 0.56 -45.29 0.92
C CYS A 143 0.52 -46.78 1.28
N LEU A 144 -0.29 -47.55 0.55
CA LEU A 144 -0.25 -49.01 0.62
C LEU A 144 1.17 -49.48 0.29
N THR A 145 1.92 -49.91 1.30
CA THR A 145 3.28 -50.43 1.13
C THR A 145 3.18 -51.78 0.42
N ARG A 146 3.51 -51.79 -0.88
CA ARG A 146 3.74 -53.05 -1.60
C ARG A 146 4.97 -53.72 -1.02
N LYS A 147 4.91 -55.04 -0.82
CA LYS A 147 6.08 -55.82 -0.41
C LYS A 147 7.20 -55.59 -1.43
N VAL A 148 8.35 -55.16 -0.94
CA VAL A 148 9.57 -55.07 -1.74
C VAL A 148 10.34 -56.36 -1.45
N ASP A 149 10.54 -57.20 -2.47
CA ASP A 149 11.22 -58.49 -2.33
C ASP A 149 12.73 -58.35 -2.11
N THR A 150 13.29 -57.14 -2.28
CA THR A 150 14.73 -56.87 -2.18
C THR A 150 15.03 -55.62 -1.35
N CYS A 151 16.09 -55.67 -0.55
CA CYS A 151 16.54 -54.54 0.28
C CYS A 151 17.12 -53.37 -0.54
N HIS A 152 17.40 -53.60 -1.82
CA HIS A 152 18.00 -52.64 -2.74
C HIS A 152 17.03 -52.24 -3.85
N PRO A 153 16.92 -50.93 -4.17
CA PRO A 153 16.22 -50.46 -5.35
C PRO A 153 16.89 -51.03 -6.61
N ASN A 154 16.10 -51.41 -7.61
CA ASN A 154 16.65 -51.78 -8.91
C ASN A 154 17.32 -50.54 -9.54
N PRO A 155 18.63 -50.54 -9.82
CA PRO A 155 19.35 -49.38 -10.36
C PRO A 155 18.86 -48.94 -11.74
N ASN A 156 18.09 -49.79 -12.44
CA ASN A 156 17.54 -49.52 -13.76
C ASN A 156 16.08 -49.00 -13.72
N MET A 157 15.49 -48.82 -12.54
CA MET A 157 14.12 -48.31 -12.39
C MET A 157 14.06 -47.08 -11.49
N SER A 158 13.19 -46.14 -11.84
CA SER A 158 12.90 -44.98 -10.99
C SER A 158 12.29 -45.43 -9.66
N SER A 159 12.82 -44.94 -8.55
CA SER A 159 12.29 -45.14 -7.20
C SER A 159 10.95 -44.42 -6.97
N THR A 160 10.54 -43.55 -7.89
CA THR A 160 9.23 -42.90 -7.90
C THR A 160 8.49 -43.40 -9.14
N THR A 161 7.61 -44.39 -8.95
CA THR A 161 6.63 -44.79 -9.96
C THR A 161 5.26 -44.32 -9.51
N THR A 162 4.58 -43.56 -10.35
CA THR A 162 3.19 -43.15 -10.15
C THR A 162 2.29 -44.38 -10.22
N TYR A 163 1.36 -44.51 -9.28
CA TYR A 163 0.33 -45.56 -9.29
C TYR A 163 -0.65 -45.40 -10.44
#